data_AF-A0A367GU58-F1
#
_entry.id   AF-A0A367GU58-F1
#
_cell.length_a   1.000
_cell.length_b   1.000
_cell.length_c   1.000
_cell.angle_alpha   90.00
_cell.angle_beta   90.00
_cell.angle_gamma   90.00
#
_symmetry.space_group_name_H-M   'P 1'
#
loop_
_entity.id
_entity.type
_entity.pdbx_description
1 polymer ?
#
loop_
_entity_poly.entity_id
_entity_poly.type
_entity_poly.pdbx_seq_one_letter_code
_entity_poly.pdbx_strand_id
1 'polypeptide(L)'
;MGAYKQKWLQILQRANLQGWKIEDTSEGIFIDMPNVADLKLIRDNIPNTIAGLTLDITIPKERLKFIFHNGHEQFEYVLNPDSPVND
;
A
#
# COMPACT_ATOMS: atom_id res chain seq x y z
N MET A 1 -16.72 -0.92 2.31
CA MET A 1 -15.36 -0.36 2.06
C MET A 1 -15.10 0.69 3.13
N GLY A 2 -14.02 0.57 3.90
CA GLY A 2 -13.63 1.57 4.88
C GLY A 2 -13.14 2.85 4.20
N ALA A 3 -13.44 4.01 4.79
CA ALA A 3 -13.01 5.31 4.25
C ALA A 3 -11.48 5.38 4.09
N TYR A 4 -10.76 4.66 4.96
CA TYR A 4 -9.30 4.55 4.95
C TYR A 4 -8.78 3.87 3.69
N LYS A 5 -9.33 2.70 3.35
CA LYS A 5 -8.99 1.95 2.12
C LYS A 5 -9.29 2.77 0.86
N GLN A 6 -10.43 3.45 0.83
CA GLN A 6 -10.81 4.27 -0.32
C GLN A 6 -9.85 5.44 -0.55
N LYS A 7 -9.39 6.09 0.53
CA LYS A 7 -8.38 7.15 0.46
C LYS A 7 -7.06 6.62 -0.12
N TRP A 8 -6.63 5.44 0.30
CA TRP A 8 -5.45 4.76 -0.23
C TRP A 8 -5.55 4.47 -1.72
N LEU A 9 -6.67 3.90 -2.16
CA LEU A 9 -6.93 3.68 -3.59
C LEU A 9 -6.85 4.99 -4.38
N GLN A 10 -7.43 6.09 -3.86
CA GLN A 10 -7.34 7.39 -4.51
C GLN A 10 -5.91 7.92 -4.61
N ILE A 11 -5.09 7.76 -3.56
CA ILE A 11 -3.68 8.19 -3.57
C ILE A 11 -2.90 7.40 -4.63
N LEU A 12 -3.05 6.08 -4.64
CA LEU A 12 -2.37 5.19 -5.58
C LEU A 12 -2.82 5.45 -7.03
N GLN A 13 -4.11 5.69 -7.24
CA GLN A 13 -4.65 6.08 -8.55
C GLN A 13 -4.13 7.45 -9.01
N ARG A 14 -4.00 8.42 -8.09
CA ARG A 14 -3.46 9.75 -8.39
C ARG A 14 -1.97 9.74 -8.70
N ALA A 15 -1.21 8.80 -8.12
CA ALA A 15 0.19 8.63 -8.43
C ALA A 15 0.45 8.22 -9.89
N ASN A 16 -0.62 7.83 -10.63
CA ASN A 16 -0.59 7.52 -12.06
C ASN A 16 0.57 6.57 -12.44
N LEU A 17 0.73 5.52 -11.63
CA LEU A 17 1.81 4.57 -11.76
C LEU A 17 1.58 3.73 -13.03
N GLN A 18 2.29 4.09 -14.10
CA GLN A 18 2.11 3.48 -15.40
C GLN A 18 2.48 2.00 -15.36
N GLY A 19 1.55 1.14 -15.80
CA GLY A 19 1.73 -0.31 -15.79
C GLY A 19 1.41 -1.00 -14.46
N TRP A 20 1.00 -0.24 -13.43
CA TRP A 20 0.57 -0.81 -12.16
C TRP A 20 -0.93 -1.09 -12.19
N LYS A 21 -1.33 -2.30 -11.83
CA LYS A 21 -2.74 -2.69 -11.69
C LYS A 21 -3.11 -2.65 -10.21
N ILE A 22 -4.01 -1.74 -9.85
CA ILE A 22 -4.47 -1.61 -8.46
C ILE A 22 -5.89 -2.16 -8.41
N GLU A 23 -6.10 -3.19 -7.59
CA GLU A 23 -7.38 -3.88 -7.43
C GLU A 23 -7.83 -3.84 -5.96
N ASP A 24 -9.10 -3.54 -5.76
CA ASP A 24 -9.73 -3.65 -4.45
C ASP A 24 -10.09 -5.12 -4.20
N THR A 25 -9.61 -5.70 -3.10
CA THR A 25 -9.93 -7.08 -2.71
C THR A 25 -10.60 -7.13 -1.34
N SER A 26 -11.34 -8.18 -1.02
CA SER A 26 -11.98 -8.34 0.30
C SER A 26 -10.97 -8.31 1.46
N GLU A 27 -9.72 -8.72 1.22
CA GLU A 27 -8.65 -8.71 2.21
C GLU A 27 -7.88 -7.39 2.28
N GLY A 28 -7.95 -6.54 1.25
CA GLY A 28 -7.11 -5.35 1.18
C GLY A 28 -7.01 -4.73 -0.21
N ILE A 29 -5.83 -4.23 -0.56
CA ILE A 29 -5.52 -3.63 -1.86
C ILE A 29 -4.45 -4.49 -2.53
N PHE A 30 -4.76 -5.03 -3.70
CA PHE A 30 -3.82 -5.76 -4.54
C PHE A 30 -3.17 -4.80 -5.53
N ILE A 31 -1.86 -4.88 -5.66
CA ILE A 31 -1.04 -3.99 -6.47
C ILE A 31 -0.12 -4.87 -7.31
N ASP A 32 -0.52 -5.08 -8.56
CA ASP A 32 0.30 -5.70 -9.58
C ASP A 32 1.23 -4.63 -10.16
N MET A 33 2.52 -4.90 -10.15
CA MET A 33 3.57 -4.02 -10.64
C MET A 33 4.22 -4.68 -11.85
N PRO A 34 4.66 -3.90 -12.84
CA PRO A 34 5.40 -4.43 -13.96
C PRO A 34 6.79 -4.86 -13.47
N ASN A 35 7.24 -6.01 -13.94
CA ASN A 35 8.46 -6.74 -13.57
C ASN A 35 9.77 -5.91 -13.44
N VAL A 36 9.78 -4.70 -14.00
CA VAL A 36 10.86 -3.71 -13.89
C VAL A 36 10.94 -3.05 -12.51
N ALA A 37 9.92 -3.19 -11.66
CA ALA A 37 9.88 -2.57 -10.34
C ALA A 37 10.75 -3.36 -9.35
N ASP A 38 11.75 -2.72 -8.76
CA ASP A 38 12.61 -3.39 -7.78
C ASP A 38 11.86 -3.56 -6.46
N LEU A 39 11.41 -4.80 -6.20
CA LEU A 39 10.65 -5.17 -5.00
C LEU A 39 11.35 -4.76 -3.71
N LYS A 40 12.69 -4.79 -3.67
CA LYS A 40 13.47 -4.34 -2.52
C LYS A 40 13.29 -2.84 -2.30
N LEU A 41 13.37 -2.05 -3.38
CA LEU A 41 13.23 -0.60 -3.31
C LEU A 41 11.81 -0.20 -2.89
N ILE A 42 10.79 -0.88 -3.42
CA ILE A 42 9.41 -0.72 -2.97
C ILE A 42 9.31 -1.09 -1.49
N ARG A 43 9.73 -2.27 -1.07
CA ARG A 43 9.67 -2.70 0.34
C ARG A 43 10.38 -1.72 1.30
N ASP A 44 11.49 -1.12 0.88
CA ASP A 44 12.27 -0.18 1.69
C ASP A 44 11.60 1.21 1.76
N ASN A 45 10.99 1.65 0.66
CA ASN A 45 10.33 2.95 0.57
C ASN A 45 8.85 2.93 0.99
N ILE A 46 8.18 1.77 0.92
CA ILE A 46 6.79 1.56 1.33
C ILE A 46 6.58 2.03 2.77
N PRO A 47 7.27 1.53 3.80
CA PRO A 47 6.99 1.95 5.17
C PRO A 47 7.15 3.46 5.37
N ASN A 48 8.14 4.09 4.73
CA ASN A 48 8.36 5.54 4.79
C ASN A 48 7.27 6.33 4.05
N THR A 49 6.92 5.90 2.84
CA THR A 49 5.87 6.52 2.02
C THR A 49 4.52 6.37 2.69
N ILE A 50 4.25 5.18 3.22
CA ILE A 50 3.05 4.86 3.96
C ILE A 50 2.96 5.68 5.23
N ALA A 51 4.02 5.73 6.05
CA ALA A 51 4.07 6.55 7.26
C ALA A 51 3.83 8.03 6.93
N GLY A 52 4.51 8.57 5.91
CA GLY A 52 4.34 9.94 5.42
C GLY A 52 2.91 10.25 4.99
N LEU A 53 2.29 9.34 4.24
CA LEU A 53 0.91 9.48 3.78
C LEU A 53 -0.09 9.31 4.94
N THR A 54 0.17 8.44 5.91
CA THR A 54 -0.72 8.28 7.09
C THR A 54 -0.75 9.51 7.99
N LEU A 55 0.29 10.36 7.97
CA LEU A 55 0.30 11.63 8.70
C LEU A 55 -0.75 12.61 8.14
N ASP A 56 -1.01 12.58 6.83
CA ASP A 56 -1.99 13.42 6.15
C ASP A 56 -3.42 12.86 6.25
N ILE A 57 -3.58 11.60 6.70
CA ILE A 57 -4.86 10.92 6.82
C ILE A 57 -5.45 11.20 8.21
N THR A 58 -6.43 12.11 8.26
CA THR A 58 -7.18 12.49 9.48
C THR A 58 -8.35 11.58 9.83
N ILE A 59 -8.67 10.61 8.97
CA ILE A 59 -9.70 9.59 9.22
C ILE A 59 -9.14 8.45 10.09
N PRO A 60 -9.99 7.74 10.86
CA PRO A 60 -9.54 6.65 11.72
C PRO A 60 -8.72 5.64 10.91
N LYS A 61 -7.50 5.39 11.37
CA LYS A 61 -6.61 4.41 10.74
C LYS A 61 -7.22 3.03 10.94
N GLU A 62 -7.46 2.32 9.85
CA GLU A 62 -7.99 0.96 9.86
C GLU A 62 -6.89 -0.02 9.44
N ARG A 63 -6.97 -1.27 9.92
CA ARG A 63 -6.07 -2.33 9.47
C ARG A 63 -6.26 -2.54 7.98
N LEU A 64 -5.21 -2.34 7.20
CA LEU A 64 -5.24 -2.45 5.75
C LEU A 64 -4.11 -3.34 5.25
N LYS A 65 -4.44 -4.41 4.54
CA LYS A 65 -3.44 -5.26 3.88
C LYS A 65 -3.17 -4.73 2.47
N PHE A 66 -1.90 -4.57 2.14
CA PHE A 66 -1.42 -4.33 0.79
C PHE A 66 -0.75 -5.60 0.29
N ILE A 67 -1.10 -6.02 -0.92
CA ILE A 67 -0.55 -7.21 -1.55
C ILE A 67 0.16 -6.73 -2.79
N PHE A 68 1.49 -6.77 -2.76
CA PHE A 68 2.32 -6.32 -3.86
C PHE A 68 2.80 -7.53 -4.65
N HIS A 69 2.64 -7.47 -5.96
CA HIS A 69 3.07 -8.52 -6.88
C HIS A 69 3.85 -7.90 -8.02
N ASN A 70 4.96 -8.50 -8.44
CA ASN A 70 5.82 -7.98 -9.51
C ASN A 70 6.00 -8.99 -10.66
N GLY A 71 5.03 -9.89 -10.87
CA GLY A 71 5.12 -10.95 -11.88
C GLY A 71 6.06 -12.12 -11.54
N HIS A 72 7.06 -11.91 -10.69
CA HIS A 72 8.00 -12.95 -10.21
C HIS A 72 7.84 -13.28 -8.73
N GLU A 73 7.60 -12.26 -7.89
CA GLU A 73 7.42 -12.44 -6.45
C GLU A 73 6.19 -11.67 -5.98
N GLN A 74 5.66 -12.10 -4.83
CA GLN A 74 4.63 -11.39 -4.10
C GLN A 74 5.05 -11.17 -2.65
N PHE A 75 4.65 -10.05 -2.06
CA PHE A 75 4.74 -9.84 -0.63
C PHE A 75 3.51 -9.11 -0.10
N GLU A 76 3.18 -9.41 1.15
CA GLU A 76 2.07 -8.80 1.86
C GLU A 76 2.62 -7.79 2.88
N TYR A 77 2.06 -6.59 2.88
CA TYR A 77 2.32 -5.56 3.87
C TYR A 77 1.03 -5.20 4.59
N VAL A 78 0.94 -5.58 5.86
CA VAL A 78 -0.21 -5.22 6.69
C VAL A 78 0.10 -3.92 7.39
N LEU A 79 -0.60 -2.86 7.00
CA LEU A 79 -0.64 -1.65 7.77
C LEU A 79 -1.54 -1.86 8.98
N ASN A 80 -0.92 -1.90 10.15
CA ASN A 80 -1.62 -1.97 11.42
C ASN A 80 -1.47 -0.64 12.17
N PRO A 81 -2.57 0.06 12.52
CA PRO A 81 -2.48 1.31 13.28
C PRO A 81 -1.94 1.12 14.70
N ASP A 82 -1.97 -0.10 15.20
CA ASP A 82 -1.60 -0.48 16.57
C ASP A 82 -0.19 -1.06 16.68
N SER A 83 0.57 -1.15 15.57
CA SER A 83 1.97 -1.58 15.68
C SER A 83 2.78 -0.47 16.34
N PRO A 84 3.33 -0.67 17.56
CA PRO A 84 4.29 0.26 18.10
C PRO A 84 5.45 0.34 17.12
N VAL A 85 5.76 1.56 16.68
CA VAL A 85 7.07 1.88 16.12
C VAL A 85 8.04 1.55 17.25
N ASN A 86 8.62 0.35 17.24
CA ASN A 86 9.68 0.00 18.17
C ASN A 86 10.91 0.80 17.74
N ASP A 87 11.18 1.86 18.49
CA ASP A 87 12.48 2.48 18.65
C ASP A 87 13.52 1.45 19.13
#